data_AF-A0A1I4HBJ7-F1
#
_entry.id   AF-A0A1I4HBJ7-F1
#
_cell.length_a   1.000
_cell.length_b   1.000
_cell.length_c   1.000
_cell.angle_alpha   90.00
_cell.angle_beta   90.00
_cell.angle_gamma   90.00
#
_symmetry.space_group_name_H-M   'P 1'
#
loop_
_entity.id
_entity.type
_entity.pdbx_description
1 polymer ?
#
loop_
_entity_poly.entity_id
_entity_poly.type
_entity_poly.pdbx_seq_one_letter_code
_entity_poly.pdbx_strand_id
1 'polypeptide(L)' 'MDYTGLLIFIAVGAVAGWLAGILMKGKGFGLAGNIIIGIIGAIAGGFLFGLLGFIGSIVTAIVGSAVLLFLAWAITRSKN' A
#
# COMPACT_ATOMS: atom_id res chain seq x y z
N MET A 1 -18.96 6.43 11.95
CA MET A 1 -17.51 6.25 12.09
C MET A 1 -17.28 5.62 13.44
N ASP A 2 -16.92 4.33 13.47
CA ASP A 2 -16.74 3.61 14.73
C ASP A 2 -15.55 4.18 15.50
N TYR A 3 -15.72 4.39 16.81
CA TYR A 3 -14.67 4.89 17.72
C TYR A 3 -13.40 4.04 17.65
N THR A 4 -13.55 2.74 17.41
CA THR A 4 -12.46 1.79 17.17
C THR A 4 -11.59 2.20 15.98
N GLY A 5 -12.21 2.64 14.87
CA GLY A 5 -11.48 3.08 13.67
C GLY A 5 -10.67 4.36 13.91
N LEU A 6 -11.22 5.30 14.68
CA LEU A 6 -10.52 6.53 15.06
C LEU A 6 -9.31 6.23 15.95
N LEU A 7 -9.47 5.35 16.94
CA LEU A 7 -8.39 4.95 17.85
C LEU A 7 -7.27 4.22 17.12
N ILE A 8 -7.62 3.29 16.22
CA ILE A 8 -6.64 2.59 15.38
C ILE A 8 -5.90 3.57 14.48
N PHE A 9 -6.61 4.52 13.86
CA PHE A 9 -5.99 5.52 12.98
C PHE A 9 -4.96 6.39 13.72
N ILE A 10 -5.31 6.89 14.92
CA ILE A 10 -4.41 7.69 15.75
C ILE A 10 -3.20 6.85 16.21
N ALA A 11 -3.42 5.60 16.62
CA ALA A 11 -2.36 4.69 17.05
C ALA A 11 -1.37 4.38 15.91
N VAL A 12 -1.88 4.06 14.72
CA VAL A 12 -1.05 3.77 13.53
C VAL A 12 -0.27 5.03 13.11
N GLY A 13 -0.91 6.20 13.09
CA GLY A 13 -0.25 7.47 12.78
C GLY A 13 0.88 7.82 13.76
N ALA A 14 0.69 7.56 15.06
CA ALA A 14 1.71 7.79 16.08
C ALA A 14 2.92 6.85 15.90
N VAL A 15 2.69 5.56 15.64
CA VAL A 15 3.77 4.58 15.41
C VAL A 15 4.54 4.89 14.12
N ALA A 16 3.84 5.21 13.03
CA ALA A 16 4.46 5.58 11.77
C ALA A 16 5.32 6.86 11.89
N GLY A 17 4.82 7.88 12.60
CA GLY A 17 5.56 9.12 12.87
C GLY A 17 6.80 8.92 13.74
N TRP A 18 6.73 8.05 14.76
CA TRP A 18 7.89 7.67 15.57
C TRP A 18 8.95 6.93 14.76
N LEU A 19 8.56 5.95 13.94
CA LEU A 19 9.48 5.22 13.05
C LEU A 19 10.13 6.14 12.03
N ALA A 20 9.39 7.07 11.43
CA ALA A 20 9.93 8.05 10.49
C ALA A 20 10.99 8.94 11.16
N GLY A 21 10.75 9.36 12.41
CA GLY A 21 11.71 10.13 13.21
C GLY A 21 12.98 9.35 13.57
N ILE A 22 12.91 8.03 13.68
CA ILE A 22 14.08 7.15 13.87
C ILE A 22 14.85 6.95 12.55
N LEU A 23 14.14 6.79 11.44
CA LEU A 23 14.72 6.55 10.11
C LEU A 23 15.40 7.80 9.54
N MET A 24 14.88 8.98 9.82
CA MET A 24 15.46 10.24 9.36
C MET A 24 16.53 10.74 10.34
N LYS A 25 17.81 10.45 10.06
CA LYS A 25 18.96 10.98 10.82
C LYS A 25 19.15 12.48 10.54
N GLY A 26 18.56 13.32 11.39
CA GLY A 26 18.71 14.78 11.40
C GLY A 26 18.08 15.45 12.64
N LYS A 27 18.20 16.77 12.79
CA LYS A 27 17.51 17.56 13.84
C LYS A 27 15.99 17.43 13.65
N GLY A 28 15.36 16.44 14.29
CA GLY A 28 13.91 16.19 14.17
C GLY A 28 13.05 17.36 14.67
N PHE A 29 11.77 17.40 14.25
CA PHE A 29 10.83 18.49 14.54
C PHE A 29 10.20 18.43 15.95
N GLY A 30 10.79 17.69 16.89
CA GLY A 30 10.20 17.36 18.19
C GLY A 30 9.02 16.37 18.09
N LEU A 31 8.46 15.96 19.24
CA LEU A 31 7.39 14.95 19.30
C LEU A 31 6.14 15.37 18.50
N ALA A 32 5.68 16.61 18.68
CA ALA A 32 4.50 17.11 17.98
C ALA A 32 4.71 17.22 16.46
N GLY A 33 5.88 17.71 16.02
CA GLY A 33 6.21 17.80 14.59
C GLY A 33 6.32 16.44 13.92
N ASN A 34 6.89 15.44 14.61
CA ASN A 34 6.97 14.07 14.10
C ASN A 34 5.59 13.40 13.98
N ILE A 35 4.65 13.71 14.89
CA ILE A 35 3.26 13.23 14.77
C ILE A 35 2.58 13.83 13.53
N ILE A 36 2.71 15.14 13.32
CA ILE A 36 2.10 15.82 12.15
C ILE A 36 2.67 15.27 10.84
N ILE A 37 4.00 15.15 10.76
CA ILE A 37 4.67 14.57 9.58
C ILE A 37 4.28 13.10 9.40
N GLY A 38 4.12 12.34 10.48
CA GLY A 38 3.61 10.96 10.45
C GLY A 38 2.20 10.86 9.88
N ILE A 39 1.29 11.76 10.25
CA ILE A 39 -0.07 11.81 9.71
C ILE A 39 -0.04 12.14 8.20
N ILE A 40 0.72 13.16 7.80
CA ILE A 40 0.86 13.53 6.38
C ILE A 40 1.49 12.38 5.58
N GLY A 41 2.51 11.72 6.15
CA GLY A 41 3.16 10.54 5.58
C GLY A 41 2.21 9.36 5.44
N ALA A 42 1.28 9.14 6.38
CA ALA A 42 0.28 8.08 6.28
C ALA A 42 -0.71 8.34 5.13
N ILE A 43 -1.12 9.60 4.92
CA ILE A 43 -1.97 10.00 3.79
C ILE A 43 -1.23 9.78 2.46
N ALA A 44 0.00 10.29 2.36
CA ALA A 44 0.83 10.12 1.17
C ALA A 44 1.15 8.65 0.88
N GLY A 45 1.49 7.88 1.91
CA GLY A 45 1.73 6.45 1.83
C GLY A 45 0.50 5.69 1.33
N GLY A 46 -0.69 5.98 1.87
CA GLY A 46 -1.94 5.39 1.39
C GLY A 46 -2.19 5.67 -0.09
N PHE A 47 -1.93 6.90 -0.55
CA PHE A 47 -2.04 7.24 -1.97
C PHE A 47 -1.01 6.49 -2.84
N LEU A 48 0.25 6.45 -2.43
CA LEU A 48 1.31 5.74 -3.17
C LEU A 48 1.06 4.23 -3.24
N PHE A 49 0.72 3.59 -2.13
CA PHE A 49 0.42 2.16 -2.10
C PHE A 49 -0.89 1.83 -2.83
N GLY A 50 -1.88 2.72 -2.81
CA GLY A 50 -3.10 2.58 -3.62
C GLY A 50 -2.79 2.57 -5.12
N LEU A 51 -1.93 3.50 -5.58
CA LEU A 51 -1.47 3.53 -6.97
C LEU A 51 -0.66 2.28 -7.33
N LEU A 52 0.22 1.84 -6.44
CA LEU A 52 1.00 0.61 -6.62
C LEU A 52 0.10 -0.63 -6.72
N GLY A 53 -0.94 -0.71 -5.87
CA GLY A 53 -1.93 -1.80 -5.90
C GLY A 53 -2.78 -1.80 -7.18
N PHE A 54 -3.14 -0.62 -7.69
CA PHE A 54 -3.85 -0.49 -8.97
C PHE A 54 -3.00 -0.95 -10.16
N ILE A 55 -1.73 -0.55 -10.21
CA ILE A 55 -0.81 -1.02 -11.26
C ILE A 55 -0.57 -2.54 -11.11
N GLY A 56 -0.37 -3.01 -9.88
CA GLY A 56 -0.20 -4.43 -9.57
C GLY A 56 -1.41 -5.28 -9.97
N SER A 57 -2.64 -4.78 -9.78
CA SER A 57 -3.86 -5.51 -10.15
C SER A 57 -4.02 -5.62 -11.66
N ILE A 58 -3.68 -4.57 -12.43
CA ILE A 58 -3.67 -4.60 -13.90
C ILE A 58 -2.66 -5.64 -14.39
N VAL A 59 -1.42 -5.60 -13.90
CA VAL A 59 -0.38 -6.57 -14.29
C VAL A 59 -0.81 -8.00 -13.95
N THR A 60 -1.36 -8.20 -12.75
CA THR A 60 -1.85 -9.53 -12.32
C THR A 60 -2.98 -10.03 -13.22
N ALA A 61 -3.91 -9.16 -13.61
CA ALA A 61 -5.00 -9.52 -14.52
C ALA A 61 -4.49 -9.88 -15.92
N ILE A 62 -3.51 -9.13 -16.45
CA ILE A 62 -2.87 -9.42 -17.73
C ILE A 62 -2.18 -10.79 -17.68
N VAL A 63 -1.38 -11.05 -16.65
CA VAL A 63 -0.70 -12.35 -16.48
C VAL A 63 -1.71 -13.48 -16.32
N GLY A 64 -2.74 -13.31 -15.48
CA GLY A 64 -3.78 -14.32 -15.26
C GLY A 64 -4.53 -14.67 -16.55
N SER A 65 -4.91 -13.66 -17.34
CA SER A 65 -5.57 -13.88 -18.64
C SER A 65 -4.65 -14.54 -19.66
N ALA A 66 -3.37 -14.16 -19.73
CA ALA A 66 -2.38 -14.79 -20.61
C ALA A 66 -2.23 -16.30 -20.30
N VAL A 67 -2.16 -16.66 -19.02
CA VAL A 67 -2.09 -18.07 -18.58
C VAL A 67 -3.35 -18.83 -18.98
N LEU A 68 -4.54 -18.27 -18.75
CA LEU A 68 -5.80 -18.92 -19.12
C LEU A 68 -5.93 -19.11 -20.62
N LEU A 69 -5.56 -18.10 -21.43
CA LEU A 69 -5.56 -18.20 -22.88
C LEU A 69 -4.60 -19.29 -23.38
N PHE A 70 -3.40 -19.34 -22.81
CA PHE A 70 -2.42 -20.39 -23.12
C PHE A 70 -2.99 -21.79 -22.84
N LEU A 71 -3.60 -21.99 -21.68
CA LEU A 71 -4.23 -23.26 -21.31
C LEU A 71 -5.41 -23.61 -22.23
N ALA A 72 -6.26 -22.64 -22.56
CA ALA A 72 -7.37 -22.83 -23.47
C ALA A 72 -6.89 -23.26 -24.87
N TRP A 73 -5.82 -22.64 -25.38
CA TRP A 73 -5.19 -23.05 -26.64
C TRP A 73 -4.56 -24.43 -26.56
N ALA A 74 -3.88 -24.77 -25.47
CA ALA A 74 -3.27 -26.09 -25.28
C ALA A 74 -4.32 -27.21 -25.32
N ILE A 75 -5.47 -27.02 -24.64
CA ILE A 75 -6.57 -27.99 -24.64
C ILE A 75 -7.22 -28.08 -26.02
N THR A 76 -7.47 -26.94 -26.67
CA THR A 76 -8.14 -26.91 -27.98
C THR A 76 -7.28 -27.49 -29.10
N ARG A 77 -5.95 -27.26 -29.08
CA ARG A 77 -5.01 -27.86 -30.04
C ARG A 77 -4.93 -29.38 -29.94
N SER A 78 -5.17 -29.96 -28.76
CA SER A 78 -5.14 -31.41 -28.58
C SER A 78 -6.35 -32.14 -29.20
N LYS A 79 -7.39 -31.40 -29.62
CA LYS A 79 -8.66 -31.98 -30.09
C LYS A 79 -8.84 -31.97 -31.61
N ASN A 80 -7.88 -31.38 -32.35
CA ASN A 80 -7.79 -31.38 -33.81
C ASN A 80 -6.57 -32.20 -34.26
#